data_AF-A0AAV1WTM3-F1
#
_entry.id   AF-A0AAV1WTM3-F1
#
_cell.length_a   1.000
_cell.length_b   1.000
_cell.length_c   1.000
_cell.angle_alpha   90.00
_cell.angle_beta   90.00
_cell.angle_gamma   90.00
#
_symmetry.space_group_name_H-M   'P 1'
#
loop_
_entity.id
_entity.type
_entity.pdbx_description
1 polymer ?
#
loop_
_entity_poly.entity_id
_entity_poly.type
_entity_poly.pdbx_seq_one_letter_code
_entity_poly.pdbx_strand_id
1 'polypeptide(L)' 'MREEQSWMHKQLLMQALVDILQVTVAMTPHIYGTTIDAQLCYAAGIKDMLERHFKGEDFPEQHYIVKEGQLASQYR' A
#
# COMPACT_ATOMS: atom_id res chain seq x y z
N MET A 1 18.57 32.78 -11.13
CA MET A 1 19.50 32.94 -9.98
C MET A 1 18.81 33.19 -8.63
N ARG A 2 18.30 34.39 -8.30
CA ARG A 2 17.80 34.67 -6.92
C ARG A 2 16.48 33.94 -6.57
N GLU A 3 15.61 33.76 -7.55
CA GLU A 3 14.33 33.04 -7.36
C GLU A 3 14.51 31.53 -7.31
N GLU A 4 15.39 30.96 -8.13
CA GLU A 4 15.73 29.52 -8.07
C GLU A 4 16.34 29.14 -6.73
N GLN A 5 17.18 30.00 -6.16
CA GLN A 5 17.72 29.81 -4.82
C GLN A 5 16.61 29.86 -3.76
N SER A 6 15.59 30.72 -3.93
CA SER A 6 14.43 30.75 -3.04
C SER A 6 13.61 29.46 -3.10
N TRP A 7 13.39 28.91 -4.30
CA TRP A 7 12.71 27.63 -4.49
C TRP A 7 13.49 26.44 -3.90
N MET A 8 14.79 26.38 -4.13
CA MET A 8 15.65 25.35 -3.52
C MET A 8 15.64 25.43 -2.00
N HIS A 9 15.74 26.63 -1.42
CA HIS A 9 15.68 26.78 0.05
C HIS A 9 14.31 26.37 0.61
N LYS A 10 13.21 26.71 -0.06
CA LYS A 10 11.86 26.26 0.35
C LYS A 10 11.70 24.74 0.24
N GLN A 11 12.23 24.14 -0.82
CA GLN A 11 12.24 22.69 -1.03
C GLN A 11 13.05 21.97 0.06
N LEU A 12 14.25 22.46 0.37
CA LEU A 12 15.09 21.92 1.44
C LEU A 12 14.43 22.07 2.82
N LEU A 13 13.79 23.21 3.09
CA LEU A 13 13.06 23.42 4.35
C LEU A 13 11.87 22.48 4.47
N MET A 14 11.13 22.25 3.38
CA MET A 14 10.04 21.27 3.35
C MET A 14 10.55 19.84 3.56
N GLN A 15 11.66 19.47 2.92
CA GLN A 15 12.26 18.15 3.10
C GLN A 15 12.75 17.95 4.54
N ALA A 16 13.44 18.93 5.11
CA ALA A 16 13.88 18.88 6.50
C ALA A 16 12.71 18.77 7.49
N LEU A 17 11.57 19.42 7.21
CA LEU A 17 10.36 19.32 8.03
C LEU A 17 9.73 17.92 7.98
N VAL A 18 9.69 17.33 6.78
CA VAL A 18 9.25 15.93 6.60
C VAL A 18 10.19 14.99 7.37
N ASP A 19 11.50 15.18 7.25
CA ASP A 19 12.50 14.34 7.92
C ASP A 19 12.44 14.47 9.45
N ILE A 20 12.24 15.69 9.98
CA ILE A 20 12.03 15.94 11.42
C ILE A 20 10.76 15.25 11.92
N LEU A 21 9.67 15.27 11.13
CA LEU A 21 8.42 14.58 11.47
C LEU A 21 8.58 13.05 11.45
N GLN A 22 9.42 12.49 10.57
CA GLN A 22 9.75 11.06 10.60
C GLN A 22 10.53 10.65 11.87
N VAL A 23 11.29 11.56 12.48
CA VAL A 23 12.15 11.28 13.65
C VAL A 23 11.45 11.54 15.00
N THR A 24 10.51 12.48 15.05
CA THR A 24 9.91 12.95 16.32
C THR A 24 8.63 12.23 16.72
N VAL A 25 7.90 11.70 15.75
CA VAL A 25 6.78 10.78 15.95
C VAL A 25 7.30 9.42 15.49
N ALA A 26 6.97 8.32 16.18
CA ALA A 26 7.33 6.95 15.78
C ALA A 26 6.60 6.48 14.50
N MET A 27 6.56 7.36 13.51
CA MET A 27 6.12 7.11 12.16
C MET A 27 7.13 6.17 11.53
N THR A 28 6.59 5.25 10.77
CA THR A 28 7.36 4.24 10.08
C THR A 28 6.79 4.14 8.68
N PRO A 29 7.59 3.74 7.69
CA PRO A 29 7.08 3.39 6.39
C PRO A 29 5.96 2.34 6.50
N HIS A 30 5.08 2.26 5.51
CA HIS A 30 4.01 1.26 5.45
C HIS A 30 4.56 -0.15 5.17
N ILE A 31 5.31 -0.72 6.12
CA ILE A 31 6.02 -2.00 5.98
C ILE A 31 5.49 -3.10 6.91
N TYR A 32 4.59 -2.77 7.85
CA TYR A 32 4.07 -3.74 8.81
C TYR A 32 3.35 -4.93 8.17
N GLY A 33 2.68 -4.72 7.03
CA GLY A 33 2.00 -5.78 6.28
C GLY A 33 2.91 -6.58 5.33
N THR A 34 4.21 -6.28 5.27
CA THR A 34 5.15 -6.91 4.33
C THR A 34 6.34 -7.59 5.02
N THR A 35 6.13 -8.12 6.23
CA THR A 35 7.09 -9.04 6.83
C THR A 35 7.28 -10.28 5.93
N ILE A 36 8.40 -10.99 6.04
CA ILE A 36 8.66 -12.18 5.20
C ILE A 36 7.56 -13.23 5.35
N ASP A 37 7.07 -13.46 6.57
CA ASP A 37 5.95 -14.37 6.81
C ASP A 37 4.67 -13.91 6.10
N ALA A 38 4.36 -12.61 6.16
CA ALA A 38 3.21 -12.04 5.46
C ALA A 38 3.36 -12.17 3.94
N GLN A 39 4.55 -11.89 3.40
CA GLN A 39 4.84 -12.05 1.96
C GLN A 39 4.62 -13.48 1.48
N LEU A 40 5.06 -14.49 2.23
CA LEU A 40 4.84 -15.90 1.89
C LEU A 40 3.36 -16.24 1.85
N CYS A 41 2.59 -15.81 2.85
CA CYS A 41 1.13 -16.03 2.89
C CYS A 41 0.41 -15.33 1.72
N TYR A 42 0.72 -14.06 1.47
CA TYR A 42 0.08 -13.30 0.38
C TYR A 42 0.47 -13.86 -1.00
N ALA A 43 1.73 -14.23 -1.21
CA ALA A 43 2.17 -14.85 -2.46
C ALA A 43 1.46 -16.18 -2.72
N ALA A 44 1.28 -17.01 -1.70
CA ALA A 44 0.54 -18.27 -1.81
C ALA A 44 -0.95 -18.02 -2.15
N GLY A 45 -1.59 -17.05 -1.49
CA GLY A 45 -2.98 -16.69 -1.75
C GLY A 45 -3.20 -16.12 -3.16
N ILE A 46 -2.30 -15.26 -3.63
CA ILE A 46 -2.34 -14.72 -5.01
C ILE A 46 -2.21 -15.85 -6.03
N LYS A 47 -1.29 -16.80 -5.80
CA LYS A 47 -1.12 -17.95 -6.69
C LYS A 47 -2.40 -18.78 -6.79
N ASP A 48 -3.03 -19.12 -5.65
CA ASP A 48 -4.29 -19.88 -5.62
C ASP A 48 -5.42 -19.15 -6.38
N MET A 49 -5.57 -17.83 -6.15
CA MET A 49 -6.58 -17.04 -6.84
C MET A 49 -6.33 -16.97 -8.35
N LEU A 50 -5.07 -16.83 -8.79
CA LEU A 50 -4.73 -16.85 -10.22
C LEU A 50 -5.02 -18.22 -10.85
N GLU A 51 -4.67 -19.31 -10.18
CA GLU A 51 -4.98 -20.66 -10.66
C GLU A 51 -6.48 -20.88 -10.84
N ARG A 52 -7.29 -20.46 -9.88
CA ARG A 52 -8.77 -20.50 -9.97
C ARG A 52 -9.29 -19.64 -11.11
N HIS A 53 -8.75 -18.42 -11.25
CA HIS A 53 -9.16 -17.49 -12.30
C HIS A 53 -8.97 -18.09 -13.70
N PHE A 54 -7.80 -18.69 -13.96
CA PHE A 54 -7.52 -19.33 -15.24
C PHE A 54 -8.36 -20.59 -15.49
N LYS A 55 -8.84 -21.26 -14.43
CA LYS A 55 -9.77 -22.39 -14.53
C LYS A 55 -11.24 -21.97 -14.60
N GLY A 56 -11.55 -20.68 -14.41
CA GLY A 56 -12.93 -20.19 -14.29
C GLY A 56 -13.62 -20.60 -12.98
N GLU A 57 -12.85 -20.91 -11.94
CA GLU A 57 -13.34 -21.24 -10.61
C GLU A 57 -13.53 -19.98 -9.76
N ASP A 58 -14.49 -20.04 -8.83
CA ASP A 58 -14.73 -18.95 -7.87
C ASP A 58 -13.63 -18.86 -6.78
N PHE A 59 -13.38 -17.63 -6.32
CA PHE A 59 -12.52 -17.36 -5.17
C PHE A 59 -13.28 -17.58 -3.85
N PRO A 60 -12.57 -17.75 -2.73
CA PRO A 60 -13.20 -17.68 -1.41
C PRO A 60 -13.96 -16.36 -1.24
N GLU A 61 -15.18 -16.42 -0.69
CA GLU A 61 -16.11 -15.27 -0.60
C GLU A 61 -15.46 -14.05 0.07
N GLN A 62 -14.73 -14.28 1.17
CA GLN A 62 -14.02 -13.27 1.94
C GLN A 62 -12.89 -12.54 1.18
N HIS A 63 -12.45 -13.05 0.02
CA HIS A 63 -11.44 -12.41 -0.82
C HIS A 63 -12.04 -11.45 -1.85
N TYR A 64 -13.36 -11.47 -2.05
CA TYR A 64 -14.02 -10.54 -2.94
C TYR A 64 -14.22 -9.18 -2.27
N ILE A 65 -13.66 -8.15 -2.88
CA ILE A 65 -14.02 -6.75 -2.60
C ILE A 65 -15.20 -6.33 -3.48
N VAL A 66 -15.16 -6.75 -4.75
CA VAL A 66 -16.23 -6.57 -5.74
C VAL A 66 -16.39 -7.87 -6.52
N LYS A 67 -17.62 -8.37 -6.65
CA LYS A 67 -18.00 -9.47 -7.54
C LYS A 67 -19.29 -9.07 -8.27
N GLU A 68 -19.32 -9.23 -9.60
CA GLU A 68 -20.52 -8.92 -10.42
C GLU A 68 -21.09 -7.50 -10.21
N GLY A 69 -20.22 -6.53 -9.95
CA GLY A 69 -20.62 -5.14 -9.70
C GLY A 69 -21.19 -4.86 -8.30
N GLN A 70 -21.18 -5.85 -7.40
CA GLN A 70 -21.60 -5.69 -6.00
C GLN A 70 -20.39 -5.56 -5.09
N LEU A 71 -20.38 -4.53 -4.23
CA LEU A 71 -19.41 -4.37 -3.15
C LEU A 71 -19.71 -5.32 -1.99
N ALA A 72 -18.66 -5.88 -1.39
CA ALA A 72 -18.79 -6.65 -0.15
C ALA A 72 -19.35 -5.78 1.00
N SER A 73 -20.04 -6.40 1.95
CA SER A 73 -20.82 -5.70 2.98
C SER A 73 -19.99 -4.76 3.86
N GLN A 74 -18.70 -5.04 4.03
CA GLN A 74 -17.77 -4.21 4.82
C GLN A 74 -17.43 -2.87 4.15
N TYR A 75 -17.75 -2.71 2.85
CA TYR A 75 -17.39 -1.55 2.03
C TYR A 75 -18.62 -0.77 1.52
N ARG A 76 -19.83 -1.05 2.03
CA ARG A 76 -21.07 -0.30 1.77
C ARG A 76 -21.35 0.67 2.91
#